data_AF-A0A6H9SVB1-F1
#
_entry.id   AF-A0A6H9SVB1-F1
#
_cell.length_a   1.000
_cell.length_b   1.000
_cell.length_c   1.000
_cell.angle_alpha   90.00
_cell.angle_beta   90.00
_cell.angle_gamma   90.00
#
_symmetry.space_group_name_H-M   'P 1'
#
loop_
_entity.id
_entity.type
_entity.pdbx_description
1 polymer ?
#
loop_
_entity_poly.entity_id
_entity_poly.type
_entity_poly.pdbx_seq_one_letter_code
_entity_poly.pdbx_strand_id
1 'polypeptide(L)'
;MNLFIPIPLMILTLAAIFARLSVDNKVISGCAVAVFLAICWTYSRLLRRREGGRIRRDEDEKVAMEQRYPFCHVTLLSSGEWFLTEKATGREYKGGARVGVTAPGTNEETR
;
A
#
# COMPACT_ATOMS: atom_id res chain seq x y z
N MET A 1 1.77 -1.92 24.79
CA MET A 1 3.24 -1.77 24.69
C MET A 1 3.90 -3.06 25.20
N ASN A 2 4.03 -4.10 24.37
CA ASN A 2 4.70 -5.36 24.76
C ASN A 2 5.30 -6.13 23.56
N LEU A 3 5.33 -5.53 22.36
CA LEU A 3 5.87 -6.18 21.14
C LEU A 3 7.37 -5.88 20.92
N PHE A 4 7.94 -4.90 21.64
CA PHE A 4 9.35 -4.52 21.53
C PHE A 4 10.31 -5.38 22.34
N ILE A 5 9.83 -6.19 23.29
CA ILE A 5 10.63 -7.12 24.10
C ILE A 5 10.87 -8.48 23.40
N PRO A 6 9.90 -9.09 22.68
CA PRO A 6 10.16 -10.36 22.01
C PRO A 6 11.14 -10.23 20.84
N ILE A 7 11.15 -9.10 20.13
CA ILE A 7 12.04 -8.88 18.97
C ILE A 7 13.54 -8.93 19.34
N PRO A 8 14.06 -8.17 20.32
CA PRO A 8 15.47 -8.22 20.71
C PRO A 8 15.85 -9.56 21.33
N LEU A 9 14.93 -10.22 22.04
CA LEU A 9 15.17 -11.53 22.64
C LEU A 9 15.25 -12.65 21.58
N MET A 10 14.43 -12.55 20.53
CA MET A 10 14.53 -13.37 19.31
C MET A 10 15.87 -13.16 18.58
N ILE A 11 16.33 -11.90 18.47
CA ILE A 11 17.60 -11.58 17.82
C ILE A 11 18.78 -12.16 18.62
N LEU A 12 18.78 -12.00 19.95
CA LEU A 12 19.83 -12.54 20.83
C LEU A 12 19.90 -14.07 20.80
N THR A 13 18.74 -14.74 20.84
CA THR A 13 18.68 -16.21 20.79
C THR A 13 19.14 -16.74 19.44
N LEU A 14 18.72 -16.12 18.34
CA LEU A 14 19.26 -16.43 17.01
C LEU A 14 20.78 -16.22 16.99
N ALA A 15 21.29 -15.06 17.40
CA ALA A 15 22.74 -14.79 17.43
C ALA A 15 23.52 -15.83 18.25
N ALA A 16 22.99 -16.28 19.39
CA ALA A 16 23.61 -17.31 20.22
C ALA A 16 23.63 -18.70 19.54
N ILE A 17 22.54 -19.08 18.84
CA ILE A 17 22.46 -20.31 18.05
C ILE A 17 23.47 -20.25 16.89
N PHE A 18 23.53 -19.11 16.20
CA PHE A 18 24.49 -18.84 15.14
C PHE A 18 25.93 -18.87 15.64
N ALA A 19 26.21 -18.37 16.84
CA ALA A 19 27.55 -18.39 17.44
C ALA A 19 28.04 -19.82 17.71
N ARG A 20 27.13 -20.73 18.09
CA ARG A 20 27.39 -22.16 18.34
C ARG A 20 27.44 -23.03 17.09
N LEU A 21 27.03 -22.51 15.92
CA LEU A 21 27.15 -23.23 14.65
C LEU A 21 28.63 -23.30 14.20
N SER A 22 29.07 -24.47 13.75
CA SER A 22 30.39 -24.69 13.14
C SER A 22 30.63 -23.71 11.98
N VAL A 23 31.91 -23.38 11.70
CA VAL A 23 32.32 -22.40 10.69
C VAL A 23 31.69 -22.71 9.32
N ASP A 24 31.61 -23.98 8.94
CA ASP A 24 30.99 -24.40 7.67
C ASP A 24 29.49 -24.05 7.61
N ASN A 25 28.78 -24.24 8.71
CA ASN A 25 27.35 -23.93 8.80
C ASN A 25 27.09 -22.41 8.88
N LYS A 26 28.05 -21.62 9.38
CA LYS A 26 27.99 -20.15 9.37
C LYS A 26 28.05 -19.60 7.95
N VAL A 27 28.89 -20.17 7.09
CA VAL A 27 28.98 -19.76 5.68
C VAL A 27 27.67 -20.07 4.95
N ILE A 28 27.15 -21.29 5.10
CA ILE A 28 25.89 -21.71 4.47
C ILE A 28 24.73 -20.82 4.94
N SER A 29 24.64 -20.58 6.25
CA SER A 29 23.56 -19.76 6.78
C SER A 29 23.71 -18.28 6.43
N GLY A 30 24.93 -17.75 6.34
CA GLY A 30 25.19 -16.40 5.85
C GLY A 30 24.77 -16.22 4.39
N CYS A 31 25.10 -17.20 3.54
CA CYS A 31 24.65 -17.23 2.14
C CYS A 31 23.12 -17.29 2.04
N ALA A 32 22.47 -18.12 2.85
CA ALA A 32 21.01 -18.22 2.87
C ALA A 32 20.34 -16.88 3.26
N VAL A 33 20.87 -16.20 4.29
CA VAL A 33 20.36 -14.89 4.72
C VAL A 33 20.59 -13.83 3.65
N ALA A 34 21.76 -13.81 3.01
CA ALA A 34 22.06 -12.86 1.92
C ALA A 34 21.11 -13.03 0.74
N VAL A 35 20.83 -14.28 0.33
CA VAL A 35 19.85 -14.58 -0.73
C VAL A 35 18.45 -14.15 -0.32
N PHE A 36 18.03 -14.45 0.92
CA PHE A 36 16.72 -14.06 1.43
C PHE A 36 16.55 -12.53 1.44
N LEU A 37 17.57 -11.79 1.90
CA LEU A 37 17.55 -10.33 1.90
C LEU A 37 17.51 -9.76 0.48
N ALA A 38 18.23 -10.36 -0.48
CA ALA A 38 18.17 -9.95 -1.88
C ALA A 38 16.77 -10.15 -2.48
N ILE A 39 16.12 -11.28 -2.17
CA ILE A 39 14.73 -11.55 -2.60
C ILE A 39 13.76 -10.55 -1.94
N CYS A 40 13.87 -10.34 -0.63
CA CYS A 40 13.05 -9.35 0.08
C CYS A 40 13.23 -7.93 -0.46
N TRP A 41 14.46 -7.55 -0.80
CA TRP A 41 14.75 -6.25 -1.41
C TRP A 41 14.09 -6.11 -2.77
N THR A 42 14.30 -7.09 -3.67
CA THR A 42 13.74 -7.06 -5.02
C THR A 42 12.21 -7.03 -4.99
N TYR A 43 11.59 -7.82 -4.11
CA TYR A 43 10.15 -7.80 -3.89
C TYR A 43 9.66 -6.45 -3.34
N SER A 44 10.34 -5.88 -2.35
CA SER A 44 10.01 -4.55 -1.81
C SER A 44 10.11 -3.46 -2.88
N ARG A 45 11.11 -3.56 -3.77
CA ARG A 45 11.29 -2.61 -4.88
C ARG A 45 10.17 -2.76 -5.92
N LEU A 46 9.71 -3.98 -6.17
CA LEU A 46 8.58 -4.26 -7.06
C LEU A 46 7.27 -3.72 -6.47
N LEU A 47 7.04 -3.92 -5.17
CA LEU A 47 5.88 -3.36 -4.46
C LEU A 47 5.89 -1.84 -4.52
N ARG A 48 7.02 -1.17 -4.22
CA ARG A 48 7.11 0.30 -4.33
C ARG A 48 6.82 0.81 -5.74
N ARG A 49 7.23 0.09 -6.78
CA ARG A 49 6.89 0.43 -8.17
C ARG A 49 5.38 0.31 -8.43
N ARG A 50 4.72 -0.72 -7.90
CA ARG A 50 3.27 -0.89 -8.03
C ARG A 50 2.49 0.15 -7.24
N GLU A 51 2.87 0.39 -5.98
CA GLU A 51 2.26 1.41 -5.11
C GLU A 51 2.42 2.80 -5.72
N GLY A 52 3.62 3.14 -6.18
CA GLY A 52 3.88 4.41 -6.85
C GLY A 52 3.07 4.60 -8.13
N GLY A 53 2.78 3.52 -8.87
CA GLY A 53 1.90 3.58 -10.05
C GLY A 53 0.40 3.65 -9.73
N ARG A 54 -0.01 3.27 -8.52
CA ARG A 54 -1.39 3.44 -8.03
C ARG A 54 -1.59 4.86 -7.51
N ILE A 55 -0.72 5.30 -6.60
CA ILE A 55 -0.74 6.66 -6.02
C ILE A 55 -0.67 7.72 -7.13
N ARG A 56 0.18 7.51 -8.14
CA ARG A 56 0.32 8.48 -9.24
C ARG A 56 -0.94 8.59 -10.10
N ARG A 57 -1.68 7.49 -10.29
CA ARG A 57 -2.98 7.54 -10.98
C ARG A 57 -4.04 8.24 -10.14
N ASP A 58 -4.05 7.98 -8.83
CA ASP A 58 -5.00 8.63 -7.92
C ASP A 58 -4.75 10.16 -7.85
N GLU A 59 -3.49 10.59 -7.86
CA GLU A 59 -3.11 12.01 -7.92
C GLU A 59 -3.49 12.65 -9.28
N ASP A 60 -3.23 11.97 -10.40
CA ASP A 60 -3.60 12.46 -11.73
C ASP A 60 -5.13 12.61 -11.86
N GLU A 61 -5.90 11.63 -11.36
CA GLU A 61 -7.37 11.67 -11.31
C GLU A 61 -7.89 12.77 -10.38
N LYS A 62 -7.24 12.96 -9.22
CA LYS A 62 -7.59 14.03 -8.29
C LYS A 62 -7.39 15.41 -8.91
N VAL A 63 -6.27 15.64 -9.60
CA VAL A 63 -6.01 16.90 -10.32
C VAL A 63 -7.06 17.14 -11.40
N ALA A 64 -7.44 16.10 -12.16
CA ALA A 64 -8.49 16.22 -13.16
C ALA A 64 -9.87 16.58 -12.55
N MET A 65 -10.20 16.01 -11.38
CA MET A 65 -11.43 16.35 -10.66
C MET A 65 -11.41 17.77 -10.08
N GLU A 66 -10.27 18.22 -9.55
CA GLU A 66 -10.09 19.59 -9.05
C GLU A 66 -10.24 20.63 -10.17
N GLN A 67 -9.71 20.34 -11.36
CA GLN A 67 -9.92 21.21 -12.54
C GLN A 67 -11.38 21.28 -12.99
N ARG A 68 -12.11 20.16 -12.87
CA ARG A 68 -13.52 20.08 -13.29
C ARG A 68 -14.47 20.79 -12.34
N TYR A 69 -14.13 20.86 -11.05
CA TYR A 69 -14.95 21.48 -10.00
C TYR A 69 -14.13 22.44 -9.11
N PRO A 70 -13.68 23.60 -9.61
CA PRO A 70 -12.77 24.50 -8.89
C PRO A 70 -13.36 25.09 -7.59
N PHE A 71 -14.69 25.16 -7.51
CA PHE A 71 -15.42 25.69 -6.35
C PHE A 71 -15.76 24.62 -5.30
N CYS A 72 -15.41 23.36 -5.55
CA CYS A 72 -15.64 22.24 -4.63
C CYS A 72 -14.32 21.74 -4.01
N HIS A 73 -14.40 21.18 -2.82
CA HIS A 73 -13.40 20.30 -2.25
C HIS A 73 -13.63 18.90 -2.77
N VAL A 74 -12.61 18.33 -3.41
CA VAL A 74 -12.63 16.97 -3.94
C VAL A 74 -11.96 16.05 -2.92
N THR A 75 -12.69 15.03 -2.48
CA THR A 75 -12.17 14.00 -1.57
C THR A 75 -12.45 12.61 -2.15
N LEU A 76 -11.42 11.78 -2.25
CA LEU A 76 -11.57 10.38 -2.64
C LEU A 76 -11.88 9.55 -1.39
N LEU A 77 -13.02 8.88 -1.37
CA LEU A 77 -13.39 7.96 -0.30
C LEU A 77 -12.62 6.64 -0.43
N SER A 78 -12.45 5.93 0.69
CA SER A 78 -11.88 4.58 0.70
C SER A 78 -12.72 3.55 -0.07
N SER A 79 -13.99 3.87 -0.36
CA SER A 79 -14.87 3.11 -1.24
C SER A 79 -14.52 3.24 -2.72
N GLY A 80 -13.67 4.20 -3.11
CA GLY A 80 -13.36 4.53 -4.51
C GLY A 80 -14.32 5.56 -5.13
N GLU A 81 -15.26 6.11 -4.36
CA GLU A 81 -16.17 7.16 -4.82
C GLU A 81 -15.57 8.56 -4.59
N TRP A 82 -15.87 9.48 -5.51
CA TRP A 82 -15.46 10.88 -5.41
C TRP A 82 -16.55 11.69 -4.70
N PHE A 83 -16.21 12.23 -3.53
CA PHE A 83 -17.09 13.09 -2.75
C PHE A 83 -16.71 14.55 -2.96
N LEU A 84 -17.67 15.34 -3.44
CA LEU A 84 -17.51 16.77 -3.74
C LEU A 84 -18.25 17.59 -2.68
N THR A 85 -17.55 18.50 -2.02
CA THR A 85 -18.12 19.40 -1.01
C THR A 85 -18.00 20.84 -1.47
N GLU A 86 -19.09 21.59 -1.53
CA GLU A 86 -19.05 22.99 -1.96
C GLU A 86 -18.32 23.86 -0.92
N LYS A 87 -17.33 24.65 -1.36
CA LYS A 87 -16.50 25.47 -0.45
C LYS A 87 -17.28 26.57 0.29
N ALA A 88 -18.33 27.10 -0.35
CA ALA A 88 -19.13 28.18 0.22
C ALA A 88 -20.09 27.71 1.33
N THR A 89 -20.61 26.50 1.20
CA THR A 89 -21.77 26.03 1.97
C THR A 89 -21.45 24.83 2.84
N GLY A 90 -20.30 24.17 2.60
CA GLY A 90 -19.90 22.93 3.28
C GLY A 90 -20.84 21.76 3.01
N ARG A 91 -21.76 21.89 2.06
CA ARG A 91 -22.73 20.85 1.70
C ARG A 91 -22.19 20.00 0.57
N GLU A 92 -22.63 18.75 0.54
CA GLU A 92 -22.39 17.85 -0.59
C GLU A 92 -22.90 18.48 -1.89
N TYR A 93 -22.02 18.57 -2.87
CA TYR A 93 -22.35 19.09 -4.18
C TYR A 93 -23.15 18.04 -4.97
N LYS A 94 -24.48 18.16 -4.95
CA LYS A 94 -25.40 17.28 -5.69
C LYS A 94 -25.55 17.64 -7.18
N GLY A 95 -24.72 18.54 -7.70
CA GLY A 95 -24.74 19.00 -9.08
C GLY A 95 -24.22 17.95 -10.06
N GLY A 96 -25.04 16.95 -10.38
CA GLY A 96 -24.91 16.16 -11.61
C GLY A 96 -23.74 15.18 -11.70
N ALA A 97 -23.02 14.88 -10.62
CA ALA A 97 -21.99 13.83 -10.61
C ALA A 97 -22.62 12.42 -10.55
N ARG A 98 -23.46 12.07 -11.53
CA ARG A 98 -23.62 10.67 -11.95
C ARG A 98 -22.50 10.34 -12.92
N VAL A 99 -21.25 10.37 -12.46
CA VAL A 99 -20.17 9.69 -13.18
C VAL A 99 -20.05 8.32 -12.53
N GLY A 100 -20.98 7.43 -12.92
CA GLY A 100 -20.82 6.01 -12.66
C GLY A 100 -19.61 5.52 -13.41
N VAL A 101 -18.47 5.44 -12.72
CA VAL A 101 -17.44 4.48 -13.08
C VAL A 101 -17.86 3.18 -12.39
N THR A 102 -18.75 2.46 -13.06
CA THR A 102 -18.99 1.06 -12.77
C THR A 102 -17.64 0.37 -12.91
N ALA A 103 -17.04 -0.02 -11.79
CA ALA A 103 -15.98 -1.03 -11.79
C ALA A 103 -16.50 -2.24 -12.59
N PRO A 104 -15.71 -2.88 -13.46
CA PRO A 104 -16.13 -4.10 -14.14
C PRO A 104 -16.14 -5.24 -13.12
N GLY A 105 -17.18 -5.27 -12.30
CA GLY A 105 -17.56 -6.40 -11.47
C GLY A 105 -18.23 -7.44 -12.35
N THR A 106 -17.50 -8.52 -12.60
CA THR A 106 -17.98 -9.90 -12.75
C THR A 106 -19.49 -10.08 -12.64
N ASN A 107 -20.16 -10.26 -13.79
CA ASN A 107 -21.48 -10.88 -13.84
C ASN A 107 -21.31 -12.40 -13.65
N GLU A 108 -21.42 -12.89 -12.42
CA GLU A 108 -21.91 -14.26 -12.21
C GLU A 108 -23.44 -14.20 -12.24
N GLU A 109 -23.98 -14.50 -13.42
CA GLU A 109 -25.40 -14.72 -13.64
C GLU A 109 -25.73 -16.16 -13.20
N THR A 110 -26.21 -16.31 -11.97
CA THR A 110 -26.81 -17.57 -11.49
C THR A 110 -28.27 -17.60 -11.92
N ARG A 111 -28.61 -18.51 -12.84
CA ARG A 111 -29.97 -19.02 -13.02
C ARG A 111 -29.93 -20.53 -13.19
#